data_AF-A0A2Z6MRE1-F1
#
_entry.id   AF-A0A2Z6MRE1-F1
#
_cell.length_a   1.000
_cell.length_b   1.000
_cell.length_c   1.000
_cell.angle_alpha   90.00
_cell.angle_beta   90.00
_cell.angle_gamma   90.00
#
_symmetry.space_group_name_H-M   'P 1'
#
loop_
_entity.id
_entity.type
_entity.pdbx_description
1 polymer ?
#
loop_
_entity_poly.entity_id
_entity_poly.type
_entity_poly.pdbx_seq_one_letter_code
_entity_poly.pdbx_strand_id
1 'polypeptide(L)'
;MVKVTCEKGGDKLVTILEAFEEICVNVEQARLSCENGFSMEAIIVAEDQNVDVRDVNEGLLKAIGMQSGEKASENVDYFSNL
;
A
#
# COMPACT_ATOMS: atom_id res chain seq x y z
N MET A 1 -9.41 -0.64 2.79
CA MET A 1 -8.98 -0.97 1.40
C MET A 1 -7.88 -0.01 1.01
N VAL A 2 -6.83 -0.51 0.36
CA VAL A 2 -5.68 0.28 -0.11
C VAL A 2 -5.51 0.13 -1.61
N LYS A 3 -5.03 1.19 -2.26
CA LYS A 3 -4.70 1.21 -3.69
C LYS A 3 -3.29 1.76 -3.85
N VAL A 4 -2.45 0.99 -4.55
CA VAL A 4 -1.06 1.33 -4.84
C VAL A 4 -0.90 1.36 -6.34
N THR A 5 -0.28 2.44 -6.85
CA THR A 5 0.18 2.53 -8.23
C THR A 5 1.59 3.12 -8.23
N CYS A 6 2.54 2.45 -8.88
CA CYS A 6 3.91 2.93 -9.01
C CYS A 6 4.60 2.35 -10.25
N GLU A 7 5.82 2.78 -10.53
CA GLU A 7 6.62 2.18 -11.62
C GLU A 7 6.84 0.69 -11.36
N LYS A 8 6.78 -0.11 -12.43
CA LYS A 8 7.09 -1.55 -12.37
C LYS A 8 8.59 -1.78 -12.32
N GLY A 9 9.01 -2.87 -11.67
CA GLY A 9 10.40 -3.30 -11.57
C GLY A 9 10.87 -3.43 -10.12
N GLY A 10 11.97 -4.17 -9.91
CA GLY A 10 12.38 -4.58 -8.57
C GLY A 10 11.34 -5.47 -7.88
N ASP A 11 11.39 -5.51 -6.56
CA ASP A 11 10.61 -6.44 -5.73
C ASP A 11 9.37 -5.80 -5.08
N LYS A 12 8.67 -4.90 -5.81
CA LYS A 12 7.59 -4.05 -5.27
C LYS A 12 6.52 -4.81 -4.49
N LEU A 13 6.07 -5.96 -5.01
CA LEU A 13 5.07 -6.78 -4.32
C LEU A 13 5.60 -7.27 -2.96
N VAL A 14 6.84 -7.77 -2.94
CA VAL A 14 7.46 -8.27 -1.71
C VAL A 14 7.59 -7.13 -0.70
N THR A 15 8.13 -5.99 -1.11
CA THR A 15 8.31 -4.83 -0.21
C THR A 15 6.98 -4.28 0.33
N ILE A 16 5.91 -4.29 -0.46
CA ILE A 16 4.58 -3.88 -0.01
C ILE A 16 4.01 -4.88 1.01
N LEU A 17 4.16 -6.18 0.77
CA LEU A 17 3.70 -7.21 1.71
C LEU A 17 4.51 -7.19 3.01
N GLU A 18 5.82 -6.94 2.94
CA GLU A 18 6.66 -6.73 4.13
C GLU A 18 6.21 -5.51 4.94
N ALA A 19 5.83 -4.41 4.28
CA ALA A 19 5.29 -3.24 4.98
C ALA A 19 3.96 -3.52 5.68
N PHE A 20 3.09 -4.36 5.10
CA PHE A 20 1.86 -4.78 5.79
C PHE A 20 2.14 -5.65 7.02
N GLU A 21 3.11 -6.57 6.92
CA GLU A 21 3.57 -7.37 8.05
C GLU A 21 4.13 -6.49 9.18
N GLU A 22 4.96 -5.49 8.85
CA GLU A 22 5.53 -4.54 9.84
C GLU A 22 4.45 -3.75 10.60
N ILE A 23 3.27 -3.57 10.00
CA ILE A 23 2.15 -2.78 10.54
C ILE A 23 1.07 -3.72 11.15
N CYS A 24 1.34 -5.02 11.24
CA CYS A 24 0.42 -6.01 11.80
C CYS A 24 -0.96 -5.99 11.12
N VAL A 25 -0.98 -5.93 9.78
CA VAL A 25 -2.21 -6.08 8.99
C VAL A 25 -2.12 -7.30 8.07
N ASN A 26 -3.21 -8.05 8.01
CA ASN A 26 -3.38 -9.16 7.09
C ASN A 26 -3.98 -8.68 5.77
N VAL A 27 -3.51 -9.25 4.66
CA VAL A 27 -4.11 -9.06 3.33
C VAL A 27 -5.13 -10.18 3.08
N GLU A 28 -6.41 -9.86 3.19
CA GLU A 28 -7.51 -10.82 2.94
C GLU A 28 -7.72 -11.04 1.44
N GLN A 29 -7.61 -9.97 0.66
CA GLN A 29 -7.79 -10.01 -0.79
C GLN A 29 -6.85 -9.02 -1.46
N ALA A 30 -6.31 -9.41 -2.62
CA ALA A 30 -5.53 -8.54 -3.45
C ALA A 30 -5.80 -8.80 -4.94
N ARG A 31 -5.86 -7.73 -5.71
CA ARG A 31 -5.81 -7.75 -7.17
C ARG A 31 -4.63 -6.91 -7.62
N LEU A 32 -3.85 -7.45 -8.55
CA LEU A 32 -2.62 -6.82 -9.01
C LEU A 32 -2.47 -6.92 -10.53
N SER A 33 -1.88 -5.89 -11.12
CA SER A 33 -1.58 -5.81 -12.55
C SER A 33 -0.24 -5.12 -12.77
N CYS A 34 0.50 -5.59 -13.77
CA CYS A 34 1.77 -5.03 -14.24
C CYS A 34 1.70 -4.46 -15.67
N GLU A 35 0.48 -4.30 -16.21
CA GLU A 35 0.28 -3.90 -17.61
C GLU A 35 0.77 -2.46 -17.87
N ASN A 36 0.37 -1.50 -17.02
CA ASN A 36 0.69 -0.08 -17.12
C ASN A 36 1.45 0.45 -15.89
N GLY A 37 2.52 -0.26 -15.51
CA GLY A 37 3.18 -0.07 -14.21
C GLY A 37 2.68 -1.07 -13.19
N PHE A 38 3.21 -1.03 -11.96
CA PHE A 38 2.71 -1.87 -10.88
C PHE A 38 1.46 -1.23 -10.28
N SER A 39 0.39 -2.01 -10.20
CA SER A 39 -0.85 -1.61 -9.54
C SER A 39 -1.35 -2.73 -8.63
N MET A 40 -1.84 -2.35 -7.46
CA MET A 40 -2.39 -3.27 -6.48
C MET A 40 -3.60 -2.62 -5.78
N GLU A 41 -4.68 -3.37 -5.67
CA GLU A 41 -5.82 -3.06 -4.83
C GLU A 41 -5.94 -4.17 -3.80
N ALA A 42 -6.02 -3.82 -2.51
CA ALA A 42 -6.06 -4.81 -1.44
C ALA A 42 -7.06 -4.46 -0.34
N ILE A 43 -7.69 -5.50 0.19
CA ILE A 43 -8.47 -5.45 1.42
C ILE A 43 -7.54 -5.95 2.52
N ILE A 44 -7.22 -5.05 3.45
CA ILE A 44 -6.38 -5.32 4.61
C ILE A 44 -7.22 -5.26 5.89
N VAL A 45 -6.89 -6.10 6.85
CA VAL A 45 -7.54 -6.18 8.16
C VAL A 45 -6.45 -6.12 9.23
N ALA A 46 -6.62 -5.22 10.20
CA ALA A 46 -5.70 -5.11 11.32
C ALA A 46 -5.80 -6.36 12.22
N GLU A 47 -4.65 -6.92 12.60
CA GLU A 47 -4.59 -8.01 13.56
C GLU A 47 -4.97 -7.55 14.97
N ASP A 48 -4.68 -6.29 15.29
CA ASP A 48 -5.07 -5.63 16.53
C ASP A 48 -5.97 -4.40 16.28
N GLN A 49 -6.51 -3.80 17.36
CA GLN A 49 -7.40 -2.64 17.25
C GLN A 49 -6.66 -1.28 17.15
N ASN A 50 -5.33 -1.27 17.07
CA ASN A 50 -4.51 -0.06 17.22
C ASN A 50 -3.82 0.41 15.93
N VAL A 51 -4.05 -0.25 14.79
CA VAL A 51 -3.46 0.19 13.51
C VAL A 51 -4.04 1.54 13.08
N ASP A 52 -3.19 2.56 13.00
CA ASP A 52 -3.53 3.87 12.45
C ASP A 52 -3.35 3.85 10.92
N VAL A 53 -4.33 4.44 10.21
CA VAL A 53 -4.27 4.60 8.75
C VAL A 53 -3.03 5.40 8.32
N ARG A 54 -2.52 6.29 9.19
CA ARG A 54 -1.28 7.03 8.93
C ARG A 54 -0.07 6.10 8.82
N ASP A 55 0.02 5.10 9.68
CA ASP A 55 1.11 4.12 9.67
C ASP A 55 1.08 3.31 8.36
N VAL A 56 -0.12 2.90 7.92
CA VAL A 56 -0.34 2.22 6.64
C VAL A 56 0.13 3.08 5.46
N ASN A 57 -0.22 4.37 5.45
CA ASN A 57 0.17 5.27 4.36
C ASN A 57 1.69 5.51 4.34
N GLU A 58 2.30 5.74 5.49
CA GLU A 58 3.75 5.96 5.61
C GLU A 58 4.55 4.71 5.21
N GLY A 59 4.13 3.53 5.68
CA GLY A 59 4.73 2.25 5.31
C GLY A 59 4.65 1.99 3.80
N LEU A 60 3.49 2.25 3.19
CA LEU A 60 3.31 2.09 1.75
C LEU A 60 4.15 3.07 0.93
N LEU A 61 4.20 4.35 1.31
CA LEU A 61 5.04 5.35 0.63
C LEU A 61 6.52 4.95 0.67
N LYS A 62 6.99 4.50 1.84
CA LYS A 62 8.35 3.97 2.01
C LYS A 62 8.59 2.73 1.13
N ALA A 63 7.65 1.79 1.11
CA ALA A 63 7.76 0.55 0.33
C ALA A 63 7.85 0.78 -1.19
N ILE A 64 7.10 1.76 -1.71
CA ILE A 64 7.15 2.08 -3.14
C ILE A 64 8.33 2.99 -3.51
N GLY A 65 9.10 3.46 -2.53
CA GLY A 65 10.29 4.29 -2.72
C GLY A 65 9.98 5.79 -2.85
N MET A 66 8.76 6.20 -2.50
CA MET A 66 8.37 7.61 -2.46
C MET A 66 8.72 8.18 -1.08
N GLN A 67 9.89 8.80 -0.95
CA GLN A 67 10.21 9.54 0.26
C GLN A 67 9.30 10.78 0.36
N SER A 68 8.99 11.23 1.58
CA SER A 68 8.06 12.33 1.91
C SER A 68 8.50 13.74 1.45
N GLY A 69 9.21 13.84 0.32
CA GLY A 69 9.68 15.09 -0.30
C GLY A 69 9.59 15.11 -1.83
N GLU A 70 9.25 14.00 -2.49
CA GLU A 70 9.00 13.99 -3.94
C GLU A 70 7.49 14.08 -4.17
N LYS A 71 7.07 15.14 -4.86
CA LYS A 71 5.67 15.40 -5.15
C LYS A 71 5.08 14.24 -5.95
N ALA A 72 4.31 13.41 -5.26
CA ALA A 72 3.39 12.47 -5.87
C ALA A 72 2.50 13.25 -6.85
N SER A 73 2.47 12.83 -8.11
CA SER A 73 1.31 13.10 -8.94
C SER A 73 0.14 12.38 -8.27
N GLU A 74 -0.89 13.17 -8.02
CA GLU A 74 -1.99 12.90 -7.11
C GLU A 74 -2.83 11.69 -7.55
N ASN A 75 -3.21 10.86 -6.58
CA ASN A 75 -4.56 10.27 -6.39
C ASN A 75 -4.44 9.00 -5.53
N VAL A 76 -4.25 9.18 -4.22
CA VAL A 76 -4.54 8.12 -3.24
C VAL A 76 -5.99 8.35 -2.77
N ASP A 77 -6.94 7.88 -3.55
CA ASP A 77 -8.37 7.99 -3.22
C ASP A 77 -8.74 6.91 -2.18
N TYR A 78 -8.91 7.34 -0.92
CA TYR A 78 -9.51 6.52 0.13
C TYR A 78 -11.02 6.79 0.22
N PHE A 79 -11.82 5.76 -0.05
CA PHE A 79 -13.21 5.69 0.40
C PHE A 79 -13.27 4.87 1.68
N SER A 80 -13.56 5.54 2.80
CA SER A 80 -13.96 4.91 4.05
C SER A 80 -15.45 4.57 3.96
N ASN A 81 -15.78 3.28 3.93
CA ASN A 81 -17.10 2.79 4.32
C ASN A 81 -16.91 1.47 5.06
N LEU A 82 -17.40 1.47 6.30
CA LEU A 82 -17.46 0.43 7.35
C LEU A 82 -16.27 0.42 8.31
#